data_AF-A0A412HRV1-F1
#
_entry.id   AF-A0A412HRV1-F1
#
_cell.length_a   1.000
_cell.length_b   1.000
_cell.length_c   1.000
_cell.angle_alpha   90.00
_cell.angle_beta   90.00
_cell.angle_gamma   90.00
#
_symmetry.space_group_name_H-M   'P 1'
#
loop_
_entity.id
_entity.type
_entity.pdbx_description
1 polymer ?
#
loop_
_entity_poly.entity_id
_entity_poly.type
_entity_poly.pdbx_seq_one_letter_code
_entity_poly.pdbx_strand_id
1 'polypeptide(L)'
;MKALQCELCGSTEIIKDGDFFVCQSCGMKYTLETAKKMMVEGVVQVEGTVKTDRTEDVDRYLALARTAQKAGNNADAEKYASMALEIDLKNAEAWSIKAKAIDWQLTFDNDRLSESNAACINMLKLLNRAPSDFDEINTALNIAIGFIEHLRAIANSEIDYFCQELANLPNAKNLELIQSGLIRHLQSRELQWKNIEALCELQTAAVKRLSKEQGESAKIPENIEDLLGALTEDLSGLAARSISSMYYNAAITILKSAVNGCSTWSERWNKVRVFDYYATDDFDYDNEKEAFDLCIDAYDSCIKAARLAIDLFDNKVTKQGTATDEMLLRCWGILCSLEELCIKVRTNRRYYGYYGHSSEQITNDGFFLSDEAKQLRREQLEKDMAKRDEYDPEKKKERERAEKEAELQAKYWLDNPVKKSQKQALEDEFDRLGNELRELKSRRSFFSPFEFKAKRECDTKIEQARARRREIKDSLKALDDELMAYVSNEIES
;
A
#
# COMPACT_ATOMS: atom_id res chain seq x y z
N MET A 1 33.23 61.21 37.03
CA MET A 1 32.42 61.96 36.04
C MET A 1 32.23 61.04 34.84
N LYS A 2 30.98 60.78 34.42
CA LYS A 2 30.72 59.93 33.23
C LYS A 2 31.29 60.62 31.98
N ALA A 3 32.02 59.87 31.16
CA ALA A 3 32.60 60.40 29.92
C ALA A 3 31.48 60.65 28.90
N LEU A 4 31.49 61.83 28.27
CA LEU A 4 30.60 62.14 27.14
C LEU A 4 31.05 61.31 25.94
N GLN A 5 30.12 60.57 25.33
CA GLN A 5 30.38 59.75 24.15
C GLN A 5 29.70 60.37 22.93
N CYS A 6 30.43 60.57 21.84
CA CYS A 6 29.89 61.13 20.61
C CYS A 6 28.85 60.19 20.00
N GLU A 7 27.63 60.69 19.78
CA GLU A 7 26.53 59.91 19.19
C GLU A 7 26.81 59.48 17.73
N LEU A 8 27.66 60.21 17.01
CA LEU A 8 27.92 59.95 15.59
C LEU A 8 28.98 58.86 15.38
N CYS A 9 30.02 58.82 16.23
CA CYS A 9 31.16 57.93 16.03
C CYS A 9 31.55 57.11 17.27
N GLY A 10 30.87 57.29 18.40
CA GLY A 10 31.14 56.56 19.64
C GLY A 10 32.43 56.96 20.37
N SER A 11 33.18 57.96 19.88
CA SER A 11 34.41 58.43 20.55
C SER A 11 34.10 59.20 21.83
N THR A 12 34.90 58.98 22.86
CA THR A 12 34.82 59.69 24.15
C THR A 12 35.74 60.91 24.23
N GLU A 13 36.48 61.19 23.15
CA GLU A 13 37.42 62.32 23.06
C GLU A 13 36.70 63.60 22.63
N ILE A 14 36.01 64.23 23.57
CA ILE A 14 35.27 65.48 23.36
C ILE A 14 35.92 66.59 24.20
N ILE A 15 36.38 67.65 23.54
CA ILE A 15 36.98 68.82 24.20
C ILE A 15 36.05 70.03 24.11
N LYS A 16 36.16 70.95 25.07
CA LYS A 16 35.42 72.21 25.02
C LYS A 16 36.19 73.23 24.17
N ASP A 17 35.56 73.75 23.13
CA ASP A 17 36.09 74.80 22.26
C ASP A 17 35.07 75.95 22.18
N GLY A 18 35.33 77.01 22.95
CA GLY A 18 34.41 78.13 23.14
C GLY A 18 33.09 77.72 23.78
N ASP A 19 31.97 78.04 23.11
CA ASP A 19 30.60 77.74 23.55
C ASP A 19 30.12 76.33 23.15
N PHE A 20 30.97 75.55 22.49
CA PHE A 20 30.65 74.21 21.99
C PHE A 20 31.60 73.14 22.53
N PHE A 21 31.14 71.89 22.53
CA PHE A 21 31.94 70.70 22.80
C PHE A 21 32.19 69.96 21.49
N VAL A 22 33.45 69.78 21.10
CA VAL A 22 33.84 69.25 19.79
C VAL A 22 34.45 67.87 19.95
N CYS A 23 33.91 66.87 19.26
CA CYS A 23 34.52 65.55 19.16
C CYS A 23 35.79 65.61 18.31
N GLN A 24 36.91 65.17 18.86
CA GLN A 24 38.20 65.17 18.17
C GLN A 24 38.27 64.15 17.03
N SER A 25 37.48 63.08 17.09
CA SER A 25 37.53 62.01 16.09
C SER A 25 36.70 62.30 14.83
N CYS A 26 35.58 63.02 14.94
CA CYS A 26 34.70 63.30 13.78
C CYS A 26 34.37 64.79 13.56
N GLY A 27 34.77 65.68 14.48
CA GLY A 27 34.53 67.11 14.37
C GLY A 27 33.11 67.57 14.73
N MET A 28 32.24 66.67 15.20
CA MET A 28 30.87 67.01 15.58
C MET A 28 30.85 67.96 16.79
N LYS A 29 30.02 69.01 16.72
CA LYS A 29 29.91 70.05 17.75
C LYS A 29 28.59 69.92 18.53
N TYR A 30 28.68 69.88 19.85
CA TYR A 30 27.55 69.84 20.77
C TYR A 30 27.42 71.16 21.52
N THR A 31 26.21 71.66 21.69
CA THR A 31 25.95 72.79 22.59
C THR A 31 25.98 72.31 24.05
N LEU A 32 26.14 73.24 24.99
CA LEU A 32 26.17 72.92 26.42
C LEU A 32 24.87 72.26 26.93
N GLU A 33 23.72 72.57 26.33
CA GLU A 33 22.45 71.92 26.66
C GLU A 33 22.36 70.48 26.13
N THR A 34 22.81 70.24 24.90
CA THR A 34 22.82 68.89 24.31
C THR A 34 23.79 67.99 25.05
N ALA A 35 24.99 68.48 25.40
CA ALA A 35 25.94 67.74 26.22
C ALA A 35 25.37 67.40 27.62
N LYS A 36 24.57 68.30 28.23
CA LYS A 36 23.89 68.01 29.49
C LYS A 36 22.80 66.94 29.35
N LYS A 37 22.02 66.94 28.27
CA LYS A 37 21.02 65.88 28.02
C LYS A 37 21.66 64.50 27.86
N MET A 38 22.80 64.44 27.17
CA MET A 38 23.60 63.20 27.03
C MET A 38 24.15 62.68 28.37
N MET A 39 24.22 63.51 29.42
CA MET A 39 24.58 63.06 30.77
C MET A 39 23.38 62.53 31.59
N VAL A 40 22.14 62.87 31.19
CA VAL A 40 20.90 62.60 31.97
C VAL A 40 20.16 61.36 31.46
N GLU A 41 20.31 60.98 30.19
CA GLU A 41 19.84 59.67 29.68
C GLU A 41 20.80 58.55 30.11
N GLY A 42 20.85 58.33 31.41
CA GLY A 42 21.32 57.07 31.96
C GLY A 42 20.38 55.98 31.49
N VAL A 43 20.94 54.96 30.84
CA VAL A 43 20.36 53.62 30.76
C VAL A 43 19.77 53.29 32.13
N VAL A 44 18.45 53.21 32.19
CA VAL A 44 17.76 52.61 33.33
C VAL A 44 18.21 51.16 33.31
N GLN A 45 19.17 50.81 34.17
CA GLN A 45 19.33 49.42 34.57
C GLN A 45 18.04 49.04 35.27
N VAL A 46 17.11 48.45 34.53
CA VAL A 46 16.11 47.57 35.09
C VAL A 46 16.82 46.25 35.39
N GLU A 47 17.70 46.26 36.40
CA GLU A 47 18.06 45.03 37.11
C GLU A 47 16.87 44.63 37.99
N GLY A 48 15.83 44.21 37.30
CA GLY A 48 14.68 43.51 37.83
C GLY A 48 14.26 42.62 36.69
N THR A 49 14.43 41.32 36.82
CA THR A 49 13.82 40.37 35.90
C THR A 49 12.31 40.55 36.07
N VAL A 50 11.71 41.43 35.26
CA VAL A 50 10.26 41.52 35.14
C VAL A 50 9.86 40.22 34.48
N LYS A 51 9.62 39.18 35.29
CA LYS A 51 8.88 38.01 34.87
C LYS A 51 7.45 38.50 34.65
N THR A 52 7.19 39.15 33.52
CA THR A 52 5.83 39.29 33.02
C THR A 52 5.30 37.88 32.85
N ASP A 53 4.35 37.49 33.69
CA ASP A 53 3.62 36.25 33.52
C ASP A 53 2.89 36.33 32.17
N ARG A 54 3.37 35.57 31.19
CA ARG A 54 2.80 35.52 29.83
C ARG A 54 1.87 34.33 29.65
N THR A 55 1.38 33.74 30.75
CA THR A 55 0.46 32.60 30.68
C THR A 55 -0.83 32.98 29.95
N GLU A 56 -1.36 34.19 30.15
CA GLU A 56 -2.54 34.69 29.40
C GLU A 56 -2.28 34.78 27.88
N ASP A 57 -1.05 35.08 27.46
CA ASP A 57 -0.68 35.07 26.04
C ASP A 57 -0.72 33.65 25.47
N VAL A 58 -0.28 32.64 26.24
CA VAL A 58 -0.32 31.22 25.83
C VAL A 58 -1.76 30.79 25.59
N ASP A 59 -2.65 31.06 26.54
CA ASP A 59 -4.08 30.71 26.41
C ASP A 59 -4.73 31.38 25.22
N ARG A 60 -4.41 32.67 24.99
CA ARG A 60 -4.89 33.41 23.81
C ARG A 60 -4.39 32.76 22.52
N TYR A 61 -3.10 32.41 22.43
CA TYR A 61 -2.55 31.78 21.22
C TYR A 61 -3.11 30.39 20.99
N LEU A 62 -3.31 29.58 22.03
CA LEU A 62 -3.97 28.28 21.92
C LEU A 62 -5.43 28.42 21.44
N ALA A 63 -6.18 29.40 21.95
CA ALA A 63 -7.54 29.66 21.48
C ALA A 63 -7.58 30.05 19.99
N LEU A 64 -6.65 30.89 19.54
CA LEU A 64 -6.50 31.23 18.12
C LEU A 64 -6.10 30.01 17.29
N ALA A 65 -5.16 29.19 17.77
CA ALA A 65 -4.70 27.99 17.09
C ALA A 65 -5.83 26.96 16.92
N ARG A 66 -6.62 26.71 17.97
CA ARG A 66 -7.82 25.85 17.90
C ARG A 66 -8.85 26.38 16.91
N THR A 67 -9.08 27.70 16.90
CA THR A 67 -10.05 28.32 15.99
C THR A 67 -9.59 28.19 14.54
N ALA A 68 -8.31 28.46 14.27
CA ALA A 68 -7.71 28.30 12.95
C ALA A 68 -7.78 26.83 12.47
N GLN A 69 -7.47 25.88 13.35
CA GLN A 69 -7.58 24.44 13.05
C GLN A 69 -9.02 24.03 12.70
N LYS A 70 -10.01 24.47 13.48
CA LYS A 70 -11.43 24.20 13.20
C LYS A 70 -11.90 24.83 11.89
N ALA A 71 -11.32 25.95 11.50
CA ALA A 71 -11.59 26.61 10.22
C ALA A 71 -10.82 26.01 9.03
N GLY A 72 -9.97 25.00 9.25
CA GLY A 72 -9.08 24.43 8.23
C GLY A 72 -7.93 25.35 7.80
N ASN A 73 -7.69 26.45 8.53
CA ASN A 73 -6.57 27.36 8.27
C ASN A 73 -5.32 26.85 9.00
N ASN A 74 -4.67 25.86 8.39
CA ASN A 74 -3.54 25.15 8.99
C ASN A 74 -2.29 26.02 9.13
N ALA A 75 -2.04 26.94 8.21
CA ALA A 75 -0.90 27.86 8.30
C ALA A 75 -1.00 28.76 9.55
N ASP A 76 -2.17 29.34 9.81
CA ASP A 76 -2.38 30.14 11.02
C ASP A 76 -2.40 29.27 12.28
N ALA A 77 -2.96 28.06 12.22
CA ALA A 77 -2.93 27.12 13.35
C ALA A 77 -1.49 26.76 13.77
N GLU A 78 -0.62 26.49 12.79
CA GLU A 78 0.80 26.24 13.02
C GLU A 78 1.51 27.46 13.60
N LYS A 79 1.23 28.65 13.05
CA LYS A 79 1.80 29.92 13.52
C LYS A 79 1.44 30.18 14.97
N TYR A 80 0.15 30.13 15.33
CA TYR A 80 -0.29 30.40 16.69
C TYR A 80 0.20 29.34 17.68
N ALA A 81 0.22 28.06 17.28
CA ALA A 81 0.82 27.01 18.10
C ALA A 81 2.31 27.27 18.34
N SER A 82 3.05 27.74 17.32
CA SER A 82 4.47 28.10 17.47
C SER A 82 4.65 29.30 18.42
N MET A 83 3.80 30.32 18.35
CA MET A 83 3.84 31.45 19.29
C MET A 83 3.55 31.04 20.74
N ALA A 84 2.66 30.07 20.96
CA ALA A 84 2.45 29.48 22.29
C ALA A 84 3.72 28.75 22.78
N LEU A 85 4.38 27.99 21.90
CA LEU A 85 5.61 27.25 22.22
C LEU A 85 6.82 28.14 22.48
N GLU A 86 6.88 29.34 21.89
CA GLU A 86 7.91 30.33 22.21
C GLU A 86 7.84 30.81 23.67
N ILE A 87 6.65 30.75 24.27
CA ILE A 87 6.40 31.16 25.66
C ILE A 87 6.45 29.94 26.59
N ASP A 88 5.80 28.84 26.22
CA ASP A 88 5.77 27.59 26.98
C ASP A 88 6.12 26.38 26.08
N LEU A 89 7.40 26.01 26.08
CA LEU A 89 7.90 24.82 25.38
C LEU A 89 7.35 23.50 25.93
N LYS A 90 6.78 23.50 27.14
CA LYS A 90 6.21 22.31 27.80
C LYS A 90 4.70 22.20 27.58
N ASN A 91 4.16 22.91 26.59
CA ASN A 91 2.75 22.82 26.24
C ASN A 91 2.47 21.67 25.24
N ALA A 92 1.97 20.53 25.75
CA ALA A 92 1.69 19.36 24.92
C ALA A 92 0.58 19.62 23.88
N GLU A 93 -0.39 20.47 24.19
CA GLU A 93 -1.47 20.81 23.26
C GLU A 93 -0.94 21.64 22.10
N ALA A 94 -0.09 22.64 22.35
CA ALA A 94 0.53 23.43 21.28
C ALA A 94 1.34 22.53 20.33
N TRP A 95 2.11 21.57 20.85
CA TRP A 95 2.81 20.57 20.02
C TRP A 95 1.84 19.71 19.21
N SER A 96 0.71 19.30 19.80
CA SER A 96 -0.35 18.54 19.11
C SER A 96 -0.94 19.34 17.95
N ILE A 97 -1.36 20.59 18.19
CA ILE A 97 -1.93 21.46 17.16
C ILE A 97 -0.91 21.70 16.05
N LYS A 98 0.36 21.97 16.41
CA LYS A 98 1.44 22.16 15.44
C LYS A 98 1.65 20.93 14.55
N ALA A 99 1.72 19.73 15.13
CA ALA A 99 1.86 18.49 14.36
C ALA A 99 0.71 18.31 13.35
N LYS A 100 -0.54 18.44 13.83
CA LYS A 100 -1.73 18.33 12.98
C LYS A 100 -1.75 19.35 11.86
N ALA A 101 -1.40 20.60 12.16
CA ALA A 101 -1.38 21.68 11.20
C ALA A 101 -0.30 21.50 10.12
N ILE A 102 0.88 20.99 10.48
CA ILE A 102 1.94 20.68 9.51
C ILE A 102 1.49 19.56 8.57
N ASP A 103 0.90 18.49 9.11
CA ASP A 103 0.37 17.38 8.31
C ASP A 103 -0.60 17.87 7.23
N TRP A 104 -1.55 18.74 7.56
CA TRP A 104 -2.52 19.24 6.56
C TRP A 104 -1.96 20.25 5.55
N GLN A 105 -0.67 20.60 5.65
CA GLN A 105 0.02 21.47 4.70
C GLN A 105 1.01 20.71 3.81
N LEU A 106 1.07 19.38 3.91
CA LEU A 106 1.97 18.56 3.12
C LEU A 106 1.66 18.64 1.62
N THR A 107 2.70 18.65 0.80
CA THR A 107 2.63 18.56 -0.66
C THR A 107 3.76 17.66 -1.17
N PHE A 108 3.77 17.29 -2.45
CA PHE A 108 4.89 16.51 -3.00
C PHE A 108 6.22 17.27 -2.97
N ASP A 109 6.18 18.58 -3.20
CA ASP A 109 7.39 19.44 -3.19
C ASP A 109 7.83 19.82 -1.77
N ASN A 110 6.93 19.69 -0.79
CA ASN A 110 7.18 20.04 0.59
C ASN A 110 6.46 19.04 1.51
N ASP A 111 7.06 17.87 1.70
CA ASP A 111 6.40 16.76 2.41
C ASP A 111 6.20 17.04 3.91
N ARG A 112 7.08 17.85 4.52
CA ARG A 112 7.15 18.23 5.94
C ARG A 112 6.87 17.10 6.95
N LEU A 113 6.98 15.84 6.55
CA LEU A 113 6.59 14.69 7.39
C LEU A 113 7.52 14.60 8.60
N SER A 114 8.80 14.88 8.39
CA SER A 114 9.81 14.91 9.46
C SER A 114 9.53 15.98 10.51
N GLU A 115 9.06 17.16 10.10
CA GLU A 115 8.69 18.26 11.00
C GLU A 115 7.45 17.91 11.82
N SER A 116 6.41 17.37 11.16
CA SER A 116 5.20 16.88 11.84
C SER A 116 5.55 15.78 12.86
N ASN A 117 6.38 14.82 12.47
CA ASN A 117 6.87 13.77 13.34
C ASN A 117 7.63 14.33 14.54
N ALA A 118 8.49 15.33 14.35
CA ALA A 118 9.22 15.96 15.45
C ALA A 118 8.26 16.64 16.45
N ALA A 119 7.23 17.33 15.96
CA ALA A 119 6.21 17.94 16.81
C ALA A 119 5.39 16.87 17.57
N CYS A 120 5.00 15.79 16.90
CA CYS A 120 4.32 14.65 17.53
C CYS A 120 5.18 13.98 18.62
N ILE A 121 6.47 13.79 18.36
CA ILE A 121 7.41 13.23 19.35
C ILE A 121 7.53 14.15 20.58
N ASN A 122 7.58 15.46 20.40
CA ASN A 122 7.62 16.40 21.53
C ASN A 122 6.33 16.38 22.34
N MET A 123 5.17 16.33 21.68
CA MET A 123 3.88 16.11 22.35
C MET A 123 3.92 14.82 23.17
N LEU A 124 4.28 13.69 22.56
CA LEU A 124 4.33 12.38 23.23
C LEU A 124 5.28 12.37 24.43
N LYS A 125 6.46 12.99 24.33
CA LYS A 125 7.41 13.10 25.46
C LYS A 125 6.82 13.82 26.67
N LEU A 126 6.02 14.85 26.45
CA LEU A 126 5.39 15.62 27.52
C LEU A 126 4.23 14.86 28.19
N LEU A 127 3.51 14.04 27.40
CA LEU A 127 2.39 13.23 27.87
C LEU A 127 2.82 11.89 28.48
N ASN A 128 3.98 11.36 28.08
CA ASN A 128 4.52 10.09 28.56
C ASN A 128 5.25 10.23 29.91
N ARG A 129 4.56 10.83 30.89
CA ARG A 129 5.01 10.93 32.28
C ARG A 129 3.92 10.38 33.20
N ALA A 130 4.33 9.89 34.38
CA ALA A 130 3.38 9.45 35.39
C ALA A 130 2.51 10.65 35.83
N PRO A 131 1.19 10.63 35.59
CA PRO A 131 0.32 11.75 35.97
C PRO A 131 0.27 11.91 37.49
N SER A 132 0.23 13.15 37.99
CA SER A 132 0.09 13.42 39.43
C SER A 132 -1.35 13.39 39.92
N ASP A 133 -2.30 13.71 39.05
CA ASP A 133 -3.70 13.92 39.39
C ASP A 133 -4.62 13.62 38.18
N PHE A 134 -5.93 13.75 38.41
CA PHE A 134 -6.94 13.51 37.40
C PHE A 134 -6.99 14.60 36.31
N ASP A 135 -6.54 15.83 36.58
CA ASP A 135 -6.54 16.92 35.59
C ASP A 135 -5.46 16.69 34.52
N GLU A 136 -4.29 16.20 34.93
CA GLU A 136 -3.24 15.77 34.00
C GLU A 136 -3.70 14.61 33.11
N ILE A 137 -4.40 13.62 33.69
CA ILE A 137 -4.98 12.50 32.94
C ILE A 137 -6.02 13.00 31.93
N ASN A 138 -6.95 13.85 32.37
CA ASN A 138 -7.97 14.42 31.52
C ASN A 138 -7.34 15.19 30.34
N THR A 139 -6.30 15.99 30.60
CA THR A 139 -5.57 16.73 29.57
C THR A 139 -4.91 15.77 28.56
N ALA A 140 -4.21 14.75 29.05
CA ALA A 140 -3.52 13.79 28.20
C ALA A 140 -4.49 12.98 27.32
N LEU A 141 -5.60 12.50 27.88
CA LEU A 141 -6.62 11.75 27.15
C LEU A 141 -7.33 12.60 26.09
N ASN A 142 -7.66 13.86 26.39
CA ASN A 142 -8.26 14.78 25.41
C ASN A 142 -7.32 15.03 24.22
N ILE A 143 -6.03 15.26 24.48
CA ILE A 143 -5.04 15.45 23.41
C ILE A 143 -4.90 14.15 22.59
N ALA A 144 -4.84 12.99 23.26
CA ALA A 144 -4.73 11.70 22.59
C ALA A 144 -5.93 11.42 21.68
N ILE A 145 -7.15 11.60 22.17
CA ILE A 145 -8.39 11.39 21.39
C ILE A 145 -8.43 12.30 20.15
N GLY A 146 -8.15 13.60 20.33
CA GLY A 146 -8.09 14.51 19.20
C GLY A 146 -6.97 14.16 18.21
N PHE A 147 -5.90 13.51 18.66
CA PHE A 147 -4.81 13.04 17.78
C PHE A 147 -5.16 11.73 17.07
N ILE A 148 -5.90 10.81 17.71
CA ILE A 148 -6.48 9.61 17.11
C ILE A 148 -7.37 9.97 15.92
N GLU A 149 -8.27 10.95 16.11
CA GLU A 149 -9.14 11.45 15.04
C GLU A 149 -8.34 12.00 13.87
N HIS A 150 -7.30 12.80 14.17
CA HIS A 150 -6.38 13.33 13.17
C HIS A 150 -5.67 12.22 12.41
N LEU A 151 -5.10 11.21 13.09
CA LEU A 151 -4.40 10.10 12.46
C LEU A 151 -5.29 9.34 11.46
N ARG A 152 -6.57 9.13 11.79
CA ARG A 152 -7.54 8.50 10.88
C ARG A 152 -7.80 9.37 9.66
N ALA A 153 -8.01 10.67 9.85
CA ALA A 153 -8.33 11.60 8.78
C ALA A 153 -7.13 11.84 7.84
N ILE A 154 -5.94 12.07 8.39
CA ILE A 154 -4.74 12.36 7.62
C ILE A 154 -4.30 11.14 6.82
N ALA A 155 -4.33 9.93 7.40
CA ALA A 155 -3.90 8.73 6.69
C ALA A 155 -4.76 8.48 5.44
N ASN A 156 -6.10 8.61 5.55
CA ASN A 156 -6.97 8.48 4.39
C ASN A 156 -6.71 9.57 3.34
N SER A 157 -6.49 10.81 3.78
CA SER A 157 -6.21 11.94 2.87
C SER A 157 -4.87 11.76 2.14
N GLU A 158 -3.83 11.29 2.84
CA GLU A 158 -2.53 10.93 2.25
C GLU A 158 -2.70 9.79 1.24
N ILE A 159 -3.40 8.71 1.61
CA ILE A 159 -3.68 7.58 0.71
C ILE A 159 -4.31 8.08 -0.60
N ASP A 160 -5.36 8.89 -0.52
CA ASP A 160 -6.05 9.41 -1.70
C ASP A 160 -5.14 10.32 -2.53
N TYR A 161 -4.42 11.24 -1.88
CA TYR A 161 -3.52 12.19 -2.54
C TYR A 161 -2.40 11.49 -3.32
N PHE A 162 -1.72 10.50 -2.72
CA PHE A 162 -0.66 9.76 -3.38
C PHE A 162 -1.20 8.86 -4.51
N CYS A 163 -2.36 8.22 -4.31
CA CYS A 163 -2.90 7.28 -5.29
C CYS A 163 -3.55 7.95 -6.51
N GLN A 164 -4.06 9.17 -6.35
CA GLN A 164 -4.73 9.91 -7.44
C GLN A 164 -3.81 10.15 -8.64
N GLU A 165 -2.51 10.39 -8.42
CA GLU A 165 -1.54 10.61 -9.51
C GLU A 165 -1.41 9.38 -10.42
N LEU A 166 -1.36 8.17 -9.84
CA LEU A 166 -1.34 6.92 -10.62
C LEU A 166 -2.67 6.73 -11.37
N ALA A 167 -3.79 7.05 -10.73
CA ALA A 167 -5.12 6.94 -11.35
C ALA A 167 -5.28 7.88 -12.56
N ASN A 168 -4.68 9.07 -12.51
CA ASN A 168 -4.74 10.06 -13.58
C ASN A 168 -3.79 9.73 -14.74
N LEU A 169 -2.58 9.28 -14.40
CA LEU A 169 -1.53 8.95 -15.36
C LEU A 169 -0.67 7.81 -14.81
N PRO A 170 -0.91 6.56 -15.23
CA PRO A 170 -0.07 5.45 -14.83
C PRO A 170 1.29 5.52 -15.49
N ASN A 171 2.35 5.66 -14.69
CA ASN A 171 3.74 5.64 -15.12
C ASN A 171 4.66 5.35 -13.91
N ALA A 172 5.95 5.08 -14.18
CA ALA A 172 6.92 4.73 -13.16
C ALA A 172 7.11 5.82 -12.08
N LYS A 173 7.06 7.10 -12.47
CA LYS A 173 7.20 8.23 -11.54
C LYS A 173 6.03 8.28 -10.54
N ASN A 174 4.80 8.12 -11.02
CA ASN A 174 3.61 8.14 -10.18
C ASN A 174 3.47 6.86 -9.34
N LEU A 175 3.96 5.72 -9.83
CA LEU A 175 4.12 4.52 -9.02
C LEU A 175 5.11 4.74 -7.86
N GLU A 176 6.24 5.41 -8.11
CA GLU A 176 7.26 5.69 -7.09
C GLU A 176 6.72 6.54 -5.93
N LEU A 177 5.81 7.49 -6.22
CA LEU A 177 5.10 8.25 -5.19
C LEU A 177 4.36 7.33 -4.23
N ILE A 178 3.79 6.22 -4.71
CA ILE A 178 3.13 5.23 -3.87
C ILE A 178 4.18 4.35 -3.16
N GLN A 179 5.09 3.73 -3.91
CA GLN A 179 6.04 2.73 -3.39
C GLN A 179 6.97 3.28 -2.31
N SER A 180 7.41 4.53 -2.47
CA SER A 180 8.35 5.17 -1.53
C SER A 180 7.66 6.24 -0.69
N GLY A 181 6.87 7.11 -1.33
CA GLY A 181 6.20 8.22 -0.65
C GLY A 181 5.13 7.72 0.31
N LEU A 182 4.03 7.17 -0.21
CA LEU A 182 2.91 6.71 0.61
C LEU A 182 3.33 5.66 1.64
N ILE A 183 4.11 4.65 1.25
CA ILE A 183 4.55 3.61 2.20
C ILE A 183 5.32 4.19 3.38
N ARG A 184 6.22 5.15 3.16
CA ARG A 184 6.94 5.83 4.25
C ARG A 184 5.99 6.59 5.17
N HIS A 185 4.96 7.27 4.63
CA HIS A 185 3.94 7.94 5.44
C HIS A 185 3.17 6.92 6.30
N LEU A 186 2.68 5.83 5.69
CA LEU A 186 1.97 4.77 6.41
C LEU A 186 2.80 4.14 7.54
N GLN A 187 4.09 3.89 7.30
CA GLN A 187 5.02 3.40 8.34
C GLN A 187 5.19 4.40 9.48
N SER A 188 5.26 5.70 9.16
CA SER A 188 5.30 6.76 10.16
C SER A 188 4.02 6.80 11.01
N ARG A 189 2.85 6.71 10.37
CA ARG A 189 1.55 6.65 11.06
C ARG A 189 1.42 5.39 11.90
N GLU A 190 1.94 4.26 11.44
CA GLU A 190 1.99 3.00 12.21
C GLU A 190 2.70 3.19 13.56
N LEU A 191 3.84 3.89 13.57
CA LEU A 191 4.56 4.20 14.80
C LEU A 191 3.78 5.16 15.70
N GLN A 192 3.13 6.17 15.13
CA GLN A 192 2.30 7.11 15.87
C GLN A 192 1.12 6.41 16.56
N TRP A 193 0.46 5.46 15.89
CA TRP A 193 -0.60 4.64 16.48
C TRP A 193 -0.12 3.85 17.71
N LYS A 194 1.03 3.17 17.60
CA LYS A 194 1.60 2.40 18.72
C LYS A 194 1.94 3.29 19.91
N ASN A 195 2.50 4.47 19.67
CA ASN A 195 2.84 5.41 20.73
C ASN A 195 1.60 5.99 21.43
N ILE A 196 0.52 6.24 20.68
CA ILE A 196 -0.73 6.74 21.24
C ILE A 196 -1.44 5.65 22.05
N GLU A 197 -1.44 4.40 21.60
CA GLU A 197 -1.96 3.27 22.39
C GLU A 197 -1.21 3.15 23.72
N ALA A 198 0.13 3.15 23.70
CA ALA A 198 0.95 3.11 24.90
C ALA A 198 0.67 4.30 25.85
N LEU A 199 0.44 5.49 25.30
CA LEU A 199 0.03 6.66 26.09
C LEU A 199 -1.32 6.41 26.78
N CYS A 200 -2.33 5.95 26.05
CA CYS A 200 -3.65 5.69 26.61
C CYS A 200 -3.63 4.57 27.67
N GLU A 201 -2.82 3.54 27.48
CA GLU A 201 -2.60 2.48 28.48
C GLU A 201 -1.97 3.04 29.76
N LEU A 202 -0.96 3.90 29.63
CA LEU A 202 -0.33 4.60 30.76
C LEU A 202 -1.35 5.42 31.55
N GLN A 203 -2.19 6.20 30.85
CA GLN A 203 -3.23 7.01 31.49
C GLN A 203 -4.29 6.13 32.18
N THR A 204 -4.70 5.03 31.54
CA THR A 204 -5.65 4.07 32.12
C THR A 204 -5.10 3.41 33.39
N ALA A 205 -3.80 3.07 33.40
CA ALA A 205 -3.14 2.55 34.59
C ALA A 205 -3.04 3.61 35.70
N ALA A 206 -2.79 4.87 35.34
CA ALA A 206 -2.74 5.99 36.29
C ALA A 206 -4.10 6.23 36.97
N VAL A 207 -5.22 6.14 36.24
CA VAL A 207 -6.58 6.23 36.81
C VAL A 207 -6.78 5.16 37.89
N LYS A 208 -6.42 3.90 37.60
CA LYS A 208 -6.53 2.79 38.58
C LYS A 208 -5.67 3.04 39.81
N ARG A 209 -4.45 3.56 39.63
CA ARG A 209 -3.53 3.89 40.73
C ARG A 209 -4.12 4.97 41.63
N LEU A 210 -4.52 6.11 41.06
CA LEU A 210 -5.05 7.26 41.79
C LEU A 210 -6.36 6.92 42.51
N SER A 211 -7.26 6.17 41.87
CA SER A 211 -8.50 5.68 42.52
C SER A 211 -8.18 4.83 43.75
N LYS A 212 -7.17 3.96 43.67
CA LYS A 212 -6.74 3.12 44.81
C LYS A 212 -6.10 3.94 45.94
N GLU A 213 -5.32 4.96 45.60
CA GLU A 213 -4.70 5.88 46.57
C GLU A 213 -5.72 6.74 47.32
N GLN A 214 -6.84 7.09 46.67
CA GLN A 214 -7.92 7.87 47.28
C GLN A 214 -8.95 7.03 48.07
N GLY A 215 -8.82 5.70 48.06
CA GLY A 215 -9.69 4.75 48.77
C GLY A 215 -10.84 4.20 47.91
N GLU A 216 -11.38 3.03 48.29
CA GLU A 216 -12.39 2.27 47.51
C GLU A 216 -13.70 3.03 47.20
N SER A 217 -13.95 4.17 47.88
CA SER A 217 -15.12 5.04 47.66
C SER A 217 -14.83 6.26 46.77
N ALA A 218 -13.58 6.45 46.32
CA ALA A 218 -13.20 7.57 45.45
C ALA A 218 -13.82 7.41 44.06
N LYS A 219 -14.73 8.32 43.71
CA LYS A 219 -15.35 8.35 42.38
C LYS A 219 -14.35 8.89 41.36
N ILE A 220 -14.18 8.17 40.25
CA ILE A 220 -13.49 8.68 39.08
C ILE A 220 -14.32 9.85 38.55
N PRO A 221 -13.69 10.98 38.17
CA PRO A 221 -14.42 12.08 37.55
C PRO A 221 -15.18 11.63 36.30
N GLU A 222 -16.45 12.04 36.17
CA GLU A 222 -17.34 11.63 35.08
C GLU A 222 -16.75 11.93 33.69
N ASN A 223 -16.09 13.07 33.52
CA ASN A 223 -15.38 13.42 32.27
C ASN A 223 -14.27 12.43 31.91
N ILE A 224 -13.59 11.84 32.89
CA ILE A 224 -12.56 10.82 32.64
C ILE A 224 -13.21 9.48 32.31
N GLU A 225 -14.29 9.13 32.99
CA GLU A 225 -15.10 7.95 32.64
C GLU A 225 -15.61 8.04 31.21
N ASP A 226 -16.08 9.21 30.77
CA ASP A 226 -16.52 9.45 29.40
C ASP A 226 -15.38 9.32 28.38
N LEU A 227 -14.21 9.90 28.65
CA LEU A 227 -13.03 9.81 27.76
C LEU A 227 -12.51 8.38 27.68
N LEU A 228 -12.42 7.68 28.80
CA LEU A 228 -12.08 6.26 28.81
C LEU A 228 -13.16 5.46 28.07
N GLY A 229 -14.44 5.79 28.28
CA GLY A 229 -15.59 5.25 27.55
C GLY A 229 -15.41 5.37 26.03
N ALA A 230 -15.05 6.54 25.54
CA ALA A 230 -14.75 6.78 24.12
C ALA A 230 -13.56 5.94 23.60
N LEU A 231 -12.65 5.53 24.50
CA LEU A 231 -11.53 4.64 24.21
C LEU A 231 -11.86 3.15 24.44
N THR A 232 -12.95 2.81 25.15
CA THR A 232 -13.28 1.46 25.65
C THR A 232 -13.81 0.47 24.61
N GLU A 233 -13.95 0.86 23.34
CA GLU A 233 -13.88 -0.15 22.27
C GLU A 233 -12.44 -0.67 22.23
N ASP A 234 -12.11 -1.58 23.16
CA ASP A 234 -10.85 -2.26 23.43
C ASP A 234 -9.56 -1.46 23.13
N LEU A 235 -9.14 -0.60 24.08
CA LEU A 235 -7.82 0.04 24.06
C LEU A 235 -6.70 -0.95 23.73
N SER A 236 -6.81 -2.18 24.25
CA SER A 236 -5.96 -3.30 23.86
C SER A 236 -6.22 -3.65 22.40
N GLY A 237 -5.25 -3.35 21.54
CA GLY A 237 -5.38 -3.56 20.10
C GLY A 237 -6.05 -2.40 19.37
N LEU A 238 -6.15 -1.22 19.99
CA LEU A 238 -6.49 0.03 19.30
C LEU A 238 -5.51 0.28 18.15
N ALA A 239 -4.20 0.18 18.41
CA ALA A 239 -3.22 0.39 17.36
C ALA A 239 -3.32 -0.71 16.32
N ALA A 240 -3.38 -1.99 16.74
CA ALA A 240 -3.47 -3.12 15.82
C ALA A 240 -4.68 -3.00 14.86
N ARG A 241 -5.86 -2.68 15.37
CA ARG A 241 -7.07 -2.48 14.54
C ARG A 241 -6.95 -1.26 13.64
N SER A 242 -6.47 -0.13 14.16
CA SER A 242 -6.36 1.12 13.40
C SER A 242 -5.30 1.02 12.29
N ILE A 243 -4.16 0.38 12.59
CA ILE A 243 -3.09 0.06 11.63
C ILE A 243 -3.64 -0.87 10.55
N SER A 244 -4.31 -1.96 10.94
CA SER A 244 -4.92 -2.90 9.98
C SER A 244 -5.94 -2.20 9.08
N SER A 245 -6.80 -1.33 9.63
CA SER A 245 -7.78 -0.57 8.86
C SER A 245 -7.13 0.43 7.91
N MET A 246 -6.06 1.10 8.35
CA MET A 246 -5.30 2.03 7.53
C MET A 246 -4.66 1.33 6.33
N TYR A 247 -3.97 0.20 6.54
CA TYR A 247 -3.37 -0.56 5.45
C TYR A 247 -4.41 -1.22 4.53
N TYR A 248 -5.56 -1.63 5.08
CA TYR A 248 -6.70 -2.10 4.29
C TYR A 248 -7.17 -0.99 3.33
N ASN A 249 -7.39 0.22 3.83
CA ASN A 249 -7.81 1.36 3.01
C ASN A 249 -6.76 1.69 1.95
N ALA A 250 -5.46 1.70 2.33
CA ALA A 250 -4.36 1.94 1.40
C ALA A 250 -4.37 0.91 0.25
N ALA A 251 -4.44 -0.38 0.57
CA ALA A 251 -4.44 -1.45 -0.42
C ALA A 251 -5.63 -1.34 -1.40
N ILE A 252 -6.84 -1.09 -0.88
CA ILE A 252 -8.03 -0.89 -1.71
C ILE A 252 -7.90 0.33 -2.61
N THR A 253 -7.42 1.46 -2.10
CA THR A 253 -7.30 2.69 -2.89
C THR A 253 -6.20 2.58 -3.94
N ILE A 254 -5.07 1.95 -3.62
CA ILE A 254 -4.00 1.65 -4.60
C ILE A 254 -4.57 0.79 -5.73
N LEU A 255 -5.28 -0.29 -5.40
CA LEU A 255 -5.86 -1.19 -6.39
C LEU A 255 -6.90 -0.49 -7.28
N LYS A 256 -7.81 0.28 -6.67
CA LYS A 256 -8.79 1.10 -7.41
C LYS A 256 -8.09 2.09 -8.36
N SER A 257 -7.01 2.71 -7.91
CA SER A 257 -6.24 3.66 -8.70
C SER A 257 -5.51 2.99 -9.85
N ALA A 258 -4.95 1.79 -9.64
CA ALA A 258 -4.35 0.99 -10.70
C ALA A 258 -5.39 0.60 -11.77
N VAL A 259 -6.59 0.17 -11.35
CA VAL A 259 -7.69 -0.17 -12.28
C VAL A 259 -8.18 1.06 -13.05
N ASN A 260 -8.42 2.18 -12.36
CA ASN A 260 -8.89 3.41 -12.99
C ASN A 260 -7.84 3.98 -13.96
N GLY A 261 -6.58 4.01 -13.55
CA GLY A 261 -5.46 4.44 -14.38
C GLY A 261 -5.31 3.56 -15.61
N CYS A 262 -5.34 2.24 -15.46
CA CYS A 262 -5.29 1.30 -16.58
C CYS A 262 -6.48 1.49 -17.54
N SER A 263 -7.69 1.69 -17.01
CA SER A 263 -8.90 1.83 -17.83
C SER A 263 -8.86 3.14 -18.64
N THR A 264 -8.55 4.25 -17.97
CA THR A 264 -8.39 5.57 -18.60
C THR A 264 -7.27 5.57 -19.63
N TRP A 265 -6.15 4.92 -19.31
CA TRP A 265 -5.03 4.79 -20.23
C TRP A 265 -5.40 3.95 -21.45
N SER A 266 -6.00 2.77 -21.25
CA SER A 266 -6.45 1.88 -22.33
C SER A 266 -7.39 2.58 -23.31
N GLU A 267 -8.34 3.37 -22.82
CA GLU A 267 -9.23 4.17 -23.66
C GLU A 267 -8.49 5.20 -24.52
N ARG A 268 -7.48 5.88 -23.94
CA ARG A 268 -6.63 6.83 -24.69
C ARG A 268 -5.77 6.09 -25.70
N TRP A 269 -5.11 5.02 -25.29
CA TRP A 269 -4.24 4.18 -26.12
C TRP A 269 -4.98 3.66 -27.36
N ASN A 270 -6.20 3.15 -27.19
CA ASN A 270 -7.00 2.63 -28.30
C ASN A 270 -7.31 3.67 -29.39
N LYS A 271 -7.25 4.98 -29.07
CA LYS A 271 -7.43 6.07 -30.04
C LYS A 271 -6.15 6.45 -30.78
N VAL A 272 -4.98 6.17 -30.19
CA VAL A 272 -3.67 6.65 -30.69
C VAL A 272 -2.72 5.52 -31.11
N ARG A 273 -3.11 4.25 -30.93
CA ARG A 273 -2.25 3.10 -31.27
C ARG A 273 -2.01 2.86 -32.76
N VAL A 274 -2.65 3.64 -33.65
CA VAL A 274 -2.51 3.52 -35.11
C VAL A 274 -1.58 4.62 -35.59
N PHE A 275 -0.46 4.24 -36.21
CA PHE A 275 0.56 5.15 -36.70
C PHE A 275 0.51 5.24 -38.22
N ASP A 276 0.48 6.47 -38.73
CA ASP A 276 0.37 6.78 -40.14
C ASP A 276 1.76 6.96 -40.77
N TYR A 277 2.05 6.23 -41.84
CA TYR A 277 3.30 6.27 -42.57
C TYR A 277 3.06 6.63 -44.04
N TYR A 278 3.77 7.63 -44.55
CA TYR A 278 3.56 8.19 -45.90
C TYR A 278 4.72 7.82 -46.80
N ALA A 279 4.42 7.36 -48.02
CA ALA A 279 5.35 6.76 -48.98
C ALA A 279 6.74 7.43 -49.05
N THR A 280 7.64 6.91 -48.23
CA THR A 280 9.09 7.12 -48.25
C THR A 280 9.75 5.74 -48.26
N ASP A 281 10.92 5.64 -48.87
CA ASP A 281 11.65 4.36 -48.97
C ASP A 281 12.27 3.94 -47.61
N ASP A 282 12.39 4.89 -46.67
CA ASP A 282 12.78 4.67 -45.28
C ASP A 282 11.69 5.19 -44.34
N PHE A 283 11.17 4.32 -43.46
CA PHE A 283 10.25 4.68 -42.38
C PHE A 283 11.01 4.75 -41.06
N ASP A 284 10.93 5.89 -40.38
CA ASP A 284 11.39 6.06 -39.01
C ASP A 284 10.27 5.63 -38.04
N TYR A 285 10.54 4.58 -37.26
CA TYR A 285 9.60 3.98 -36.32
C TYR A 285 9.85 4.43 -34.86
N ASP A 286 10.79 5.35 -34.62
CA ASP A 286 11.22 5.69 -33.26
C ASP A 286 10.07 6.25 -32.41
N ASN A 287 9.23 7.12 -32.98
CA ASN A 287 8.04 7.66 -32.29
C ASN A 287 7.02 6.57 -31.93
N GLU A 288 6.81 5.59 -32.83
CA GLU A 288 5.90 4.46 -32.57
C GLU A 288 6.45 3.56 -31.47
N LYS A 289 7.76 3.31 -31.49
CA LYS A 289 8.44 2.53 -30.47
C LYS A 289 8.35 3.22 -29.10
N GLU A 290 8.64 4.51 -29.03
CA GLU A 290 8.54 5.29 -27.79
C GLU A 290 7.10 5.25 -27.24
N ALA A 291 6.10 5.43 -28.09
CA ALA A 291 4.71 5.34 -27.68
C ALA A 291 4.31 3.94 -27.18
N PHE A 292 4.83 2.88 -27.82
CA PHE A 292 4.65 1.51 -27.37
C PHE A 292 5.30 1.27 -26.00
N ASP A 293 6.55 1.70 -25.82
CA ASP A 293 7.29 1.57 -24.57
C ASP A 293 6.57 2.31 -23.42
N LEU A 294 6.11 3.54 -23.66
CA LEU A 294 5.27 4.29 -22.70
C LEU A 294 3.97 3.56 -22.35
N CYS A 295 3.35 2.89 -23.33
CA CYS A 295 2.17 2.09 -23.07
C CYS A 295 2.49 0.89 -22.17
N ILE A 296 3.59 0.18 -22.42
CA ILE A 296 4.04 -0.93 -21.57
C ILE A 296 4.35 -0.44 -20.15
N ASP A 297 5.04 0.69 -20.00
CA ASP A 297 5.35 1.29 -18.71
C ASP A 297 4.10 1.63 -17.90
N ALA A 298 3.04 2.11 -18.56
CA ALA A 298 1.75 2.38 -17.94
C ALA A 298 1.11 1.10 -17.37
N TYR A 299 1.03 0.02 -18.17
CA TYR A 299 0.51 -1.26 -17.70
C TYR A 299 1.36 -1.87 -16.58
N ASP A 300 2.68 -1.83 -16.70
CA ASP A 300 3.59 -2.33 -15.67
C ASP A 300 3.48 -1.55 -14.37
N SER A 301 3.21 -0.25 -14.45
CA SER A 301 2.97 0.58 -13.27
C SER A 301 1.70 0.15 -12.54
N CYS A 302 0.61 -0.10 -13.27
CA CYS A 302 -0.63 -0.63 -12.71
C CYS A 302 -0.47 -2.03 -12.12
N ILE A 303 0.25 -2.93 -12.81
CA ILE A 303 0.52 -4.30 -12.36
C ILE A 303 1.33 -4.29 -11.05
N LYS A 304 2.40 -3.49 -10.99
CA LYS A 304 3.24 -3.34 -9.79
C LYS A 304 2.45 -2.73 -8.62
N ALA A 305 1.59 -1.76 -8.89
CA ALA A 305 0.68 -1.21 -7.88
C ALA A 305 -0.30 -2.26 -7.35
N ALA A 306 -0.88 -3.09 -8.22
CA ALA A 306 -1.76 -4.19 -7.80
C ALA A 306 -1.02 -5.24 -6.96
N ARG A 307 0.23 -5.60 -7.32
CA ARG A 307 1.07 -6.48 -6.49
C ARG A 307 1.37 -5.87 -5.11
N LEU A 308 1.67 -4.58 -5.04
CA LEU A 308 1.86 -3.88 -3.77
C LEU A 308 0.59 -3.90 -2.92
N ALA A 309 -0.57 -3.67 -3.51
CA ALA A 309 -1.85 -3.74 -2.79
C ALA A 309 -2.08 -5.14 -2.19
N ILE A 310 -1.79 -6.20 -2.95
CA ILE A 310 -1.87 -7.58 -2.45
C ILE A 310 -0.89 -7.81 -1.29
N ASP A 311 0.36 -7.36 -1.42
CA ASP A 311 1.37 -7.49 -0.35
C ASP A 311 0.94 -6.80 0.95
N LEU A 312 0.38 -5.59 0.85
CA LEU A 312 -0.18 -4.88 2.00
C LEU A 312 -1.34 -5.66 2.63
N PHE A 313 -2.22 -6.24 1.80
CA PHE A 313 -3.32 -7.08 2.29
C PHE A 313 -2.82 -8.32 3.02
N ASP A 314 -1.86 -9.06 2.47
CA ASP A 314 -1.36 -10.31 3.05
C ASP A 314 -0.55 -10.09 4.32
N ASN A 315 0.25 -9.01 4.38
CA ASN A 315 1.24 -8.81 5.44
C ASN A 315 0.83 -7.82 6.53
N LYS A 316 -0.07 -6.87 6.23
CA LYS A 316 -0.40 -5.75 7.14
C LYS A 316 -1.84 -5.73 7.62
N VAL A 317 -2.75 -6.46 6.96
CA VAL A 317 -4.16 -6.51 7.34
C VAL A 317 -4.43 -7.75 8.19
N THR A 318 -5.09 -7.56 9.33
CA THR A 318 -5.54 -8.66 10.18
C THR A 318 -6.59 -9.49 9.44
N LYS A 319 -6.36 -10.79 9.32
CA LYS A 319 -7.29 -11.71 8.65
C LYS A 319 -8.63 -11.77 9.38
N GLN A 320 -9.72 -11.55 8.65
CA GLN A 320 -11.11 -11.63 9.11
C GLN A 320 -11.85 -12.80 8.44
N GLY A 321 -11.17 -13.96 8.35
CA GLY A 321 -11.73 -15.15 7.70
C GLY A 321 -12.17 -14.88 6.25
N THR A 322 -13.41 -15.25 5.94
CA THR A 322 -13.96 -15.24 4.57
C THR A 322 -13.97 -13.87 3.89
N ALA A 323 -14.13 -12.78 4.65
CA ALA A 323 -14.15 -11.44 4.09
C ALA A 323 -12.78 -11.01 3.52
N THR A 324 -11.69 -11.41 4.19
CA THR A 324 -10.33 -11.15 3.70
C THR A 324 -10.02 -12.01 2.48
N ASP A 325 -10.45 -13.28 2.50
CA ASP A 325 -10.25 -14.20 1.37
C ASP A 325 -11.00 -13.72 0.11
N GLU A 326 -12.24 -13.24 0.24
CA GLU A 326 -12.99 -12.67 -0.88
C GLU A 326 -12.29 -11.44 -1.46
N MET A 327 -11.70 -10.60 -0.61
CA MET A 327 -10.97 -9.44 -1.08
C MET A 327 -9.68 -9.82 -1.80
N LEU A 328 -8.90 -10.77 -1.26
CA LEU A 328 -7.70 -11.28 -1.92
C LEU A 328 -8.03 -11.93 -3.25
N LEU A 329 -9.11 -12.70 -3.34
CA LEU A 329 -9.63 -13.26 -4.59
C LEU A 329 -9.86 -12.17 -5.64
N ARG A 330 -10.51 -11.05 -5.25
CA ARG A 330 -10.73 -9.90 -6.13
C ARG A 330 -9.40 -9.23 -6.55
N CYS A 331 -8.47 -9.04 -5.61
CA CYS A 331 -7.17 -8.41 -5.87
C CYS A 331 -6.36 -9.22 -6.89
N TRP A 332 -6.23 -10.52 -6.66
CA TRP A 332 -5.54 -11.44 -7.57
C TRP A 332 -6.23 -11.53 -8.93
N GLY A 333 -7.57 -11.53 -8.97
CA GLY A 333 -8.34 -11.48 -10.22
C GLY A 333 -8.08 -10.22 -11.05
N ILE A 334 -7.98 -9.06 -10.39
CA ILE A 334 -7.62 -7.79 -11.03
C ILE A 334 -6.19 -7.85 -11.57
N LEU A 335 -5.22 -8.33 -10.78
CA LEU A 335 -3.84 -8.48 -11.23
C LEU A 335 -3.74 -9.35 -12.50
N CYS A 336 -4.41 -10.51 -12.50
CA CYS A 336 -4.46 -11.39 -13.67
C CYS A 336 -5.02 -10.67 -14.91
N SER A 337 -6.11 -9.91 -14.73
CA SER A 337 -6.75 -9.16 -15.82
C SER A 337 -5.82 -8.07 -16.38
N LEU A 338 -5.06 -7.38 -15.53
CA LEU A 338 -4.09 -6.37 -15.96
C LEU A 338 -2.93 -6.99 -16.77
N GLU A 339 -2.39 -8.13 -16.31
CA GLU A 339 -1.34 -8.86 -17.03
C GLU A 339 -1.84 -9.34 -18.41
N GLU A 340 -3.06 -9.90 -18.49
CA GLU A 340 -3.66 -10.31 -19.76
C GLU A 340 -3.83 -9.14 -20.74
N LEU A 341 -4.24 -7.97 -20.25
CA LEU A 341 -4.36 -6.77 -21.07
C LEU A 341 -2.99 -6.35 -21.60
N CYS A 342 -1.97 -6.32 -20.74
CA CYS A 342 -0.60 -5.96 -21.11
C CYS A 342 -0.04 -6.89 -22.20
N ILE A 343 -0.24 -8.22 -22.07
CA ILE A 343 0.21 -9.21 -23.06
C ILE A 343 -0.38 -8.96 -24.46
N LYS A 344 -1.59 -8.40 -24.53
CA LYS A 344 -2.33 -8.14 -25.78
C LYS A 344 -2.01 -6.76 -26.39
N VAL A 345 -1.23 -5.92 -25.71
CA VAL A 345 -0.87 -4.57 -26.20
C VAL A 345 -0.06 -4.67 -27.49
N ARG A 346 -0.40 -3.78 -28.42
CA ARG A 346 0.29 -3.61 -29.69
C ARG A 346 0.03 -2.22 -30.27
N THR A 347 0.90 -1.77 -31.14
CA THR A 347 0.61 -0.73 -32.13
C THR A 347 0.13 -1.36 -33.44
N ASN A 348 -0.43 -0.51 -34.28
CA ASN A 348 -0.92 -0.81 -35.61
C ASN A 348 -0.39 0.26 -36.58
N ARG A 349 -0.25 -0.09 -37.85
CA ARG A 349 0.26 0.84 -38.87
C ARG A 349 -0.77 1.06 -39.95
N ARG A 350 -0.72 2.22 -40.57
CA ARG A 350 -1.48 2.56 -41.78
C ARG A 350 -0.53 3.22 -42.77
N TYR A 351 -0.45 2.67 -43.98
CA TYR A 351 0.46 3.15 -45.01
C TYR A 351 -0.29 3.90 -46.11
N TYR A 352 0.23 5.06 -46.52
CA TYR A 352 -0.27 5.85 -47.65
C TYR A 352 0.69 5.78 -48.82
N GLY A 353 0.19 5.40 -50.01
CA GLY A 353 0.99 5.31 -51.24
C GLY A 353 1.30 6.68 -51.89
N TYR A 354 2.31 6.70 -52.77
CA TYR A 354 2.87 7.89 -53.45
C TYR A 354 1.86 8.77 -54.21
N TYR A 355 0.70 8.23 -54.60
CA TYR A 355 -0.28 8.94 -55.44
C TYR A 355 -1.64 9.16 -54.76
N GLY A 356 -1.71 9.06 -53.43
CA GLY A 356 -2.97 9.28 -52.70
C GLY A 356 -4.02 8.18 -52.92
N HIS A 357 -3.67 7.08 -53.58
CA HIS A 357 -4.45 5.84 -53.50
C HIS A 357 -4.12 5.17 -52.17
N SER A 358 -4.94 5.46 -51.17
CA SER A 358 -4.83 4.93 -49.83
C SER A 358 -5.05 3.42 -49.84
N SER A 359 -4.08 2.64 -49.33
CA SER A 359 -4.47 1.45 -48.59
C SER A 359 -4.89 1.93 -47.21
N GLU A 360 -6.15 2.30 -47.02
CA GLU A 360 -6.70 2.64 -45.68
C GLU A 360 -6.68 1.45 -44.71
N GLN A 361 -6.10 0.32 -45.14
CA GLN A 361 -5.98 -0.90 -44.37
C GLN A 361 -4.99 -0.69 -43.22
N ILE A 362 -5.53 -0.82 -42.02
CA ILE A 362 -4.75 -0.90 -40.80
C ILE A 362 -4.11 -2.29 -40.74
N THR A 363 -2.79 -2.33 -40.67
CA THR A 363 -2.00 -3.56 -40.60
C THR A 363 -1.64 -3.91 -39.16
N ASN A 364 -1.40 -5.21 -38.95
CA ASN A 364 -1.03 -5.82 -37.68
C ASN A 364 0.48 -6.10 -37.60
N ASP A 365 1.30 -5.20 -38.12
CA ASP A 365 2.77 -5.29 -38.21
C ASP A 365 3.51 -4.26 -37.35
N GLY A 366 2.79 -3.53 -36.48
CA GLY A 366 3.39 -2.63 -35.49
C GLY A 366 4.14 -3.36 -34.36
N PHE A 367 4.64 -2.61 -33.39
CA PHE A 367 5.27 -3.13 -32.17
C PHE A 367 4.30 -3.91 -31.28
N PHE A 368 4.83 -4.97 -30.68
CA PHE A 368 4.19 -5.80 -29.67
C PHE A 368 5.29 -6.49 -28.86
N LEU A 369 4.95 -7.03 -27.69
CA LEU A 369 5.90 -7.77 -26.85
C LEU A 369 6.51 -8.96 -27.60
N SER A 370 7.83 -9.18 -27.46
CA SER A 370 8.50 -10.35 -28.05
C SER A 370 7.89 -11.66 -27.54
N ASP A 371 8.09 -12.76 -28.26
CA ASP A 371 7.55 -14.05 -27.87
C ASP A 371 8.12 -14.52 -26.52
N GLU A 372 9.40 -14.25 -26.26
CA GLU A 372 10.05 -14.49 -24.96
C GLU A 372 9.39 -13.66 -23.84
N ALA A 373 9.15 -12.37 -24.07
CA ALA A 373 8.52 -11.50 -23.09
C ALA A 373 7.07 -11.93 -22.79
N LYS A 374 6.31 -12.32 -23.82
CA LYS A 374 4.95 -12.87 -23.66
C LYS A 374 4.96 -14.19 -22.91
N GLN A 375 5.95 -15.04 -23.17
CA GLN A 375 6.09 -16.33 -22.49
C GLN A 375 6.36 -16.14 -20.99
N LEU A 376 7.31 -15.27 -20.64
CA LEU A 376 7.62 -14.95 -19.25
C LEU A 376 6.39 -14.39 -18.50
N ARG A 377 5.63 -13.50 -19.13
CA ARG A 377 4.40 -12.97 -18.54
C ARG A 377 3.31 -14.03 -18.38
N ARG A 378 3.15 -14.95 -19.34
CA ARG A 378 2.21 -16.07 -19.23
C ARG A 378 2.56 -17.00 -18.08
N GLU A 379 3.84 -17.34 -17.93
CA GLU A 379 4.31 -18.15 -16.80
C GLU A 379 4.07 -17.47 -15.45
N GLN A 380 4.22 -16.15 -15.38
CA GLN A 380 3.88 -15.39 -14.17
C GLN A 380 2.37 -15.34 -13.93
N LEU A 381 1.57 -15.11 -14.98
CA LEU A 381 0.11 -15.10 -14.92
C LEU A 381 -0.43 -16.45 -14.43
N GLU A 382 0.12 -17.58 -14.88
CA GLU A 382 -0.26 -18.90 -14.40
C GLU A 382 -0.03 -19.06 -12.88
N LYS A 383 1.09 -18.54 -12.36
CA LYS A 383 1.37 -18.51 -10.92
C LYS A 383 0.39 -17.63 -10.17
N ASP A 384 0.10 -16.45 -10.71
CA ASP A 384 -0.84 -15.50 -10.10
C ASP A 384 -2.29 -16.05 -10.11
N MET A 385 -2.69 -16.76 -11.17
CA MET A 385 -3.97 -17.47 -11.25
C MET A 385 -4.05 -18.63 -10.25
N ALA A 386 -2.97 -19.41 -10.11
CA ALA A 386 -2.93 -20.46 -9.09
C ALA A 386 -3.08 -19.87 -7.68
N LYS A 387 -2.45 -18.71 -7.41
CA LYS A 387 -2.62 -17.97 -6.16
C LYS A 387 -4.03 -17.45 -5.96
N ARG A 388 -4.62 -16.84 -6.98
CA ARG A 388 -6.04 -16.44 -6.97
C ARG A 388 -6.95 -17.61 -6.56
N ASP A 389 -6.75 -18.76 -7.17
CA ASP A 389 -7.58 -19.95 -6.98
C ASP A 389 -7.41 -20.58 -5.58
N GLU A 390 -6.35 -20.25 -4.82
CA GLU A 390 -6.25 -20.57 -3.39
C GLU A 390 -7.38 -19.93 -2.57
N TYR A 391 -7.86 -18.74 -2.99
CA TYR A 391 -8.91 -17.97 -2.31
C TYR A 391 -10.30 -18.16 -2.93
N ASP A 392 -10.42 -18.90 -4.04
CA ASP A 392 -11.71 -19.18 -4.68
C ASP A 392 -12.46 -20.30 -3.91
N PRO A 393 -13.64 -20.00 -3.35
CA PRO A 393 -14.39 -20.96 -2.54
C PRO A 393 -14.89 -22.16 -3.35
N GLU A 394 -15.22 -21.99 -4.63
CA GLU A 394 -15.66 -23.10 -5.49
C GLU A 394 -14.46 -23.98 -5.85
N LYS A 395 -13.30 -23.38 -6.16
CA LYS A 395 -12.06 -24.15 -6.37
C LYS A 395 -11.58 -24.87 -5.12
N LYS A 396 -11.81 -24.29 -3.95
CA LYS A 396 -11.54 -24.97 -2.67
C LYS A 396 -12.44 -26.19 -2.50
N LYS A 397 -13.75 -26.07 -2.73
CA LYS A 397 -14.69 -27.20 -2.68
C LYS A 397 -14.36 -28.28 -3.73
N GLU A 398 -13.98 -27.89 -4.94
CA GLU A 398 -13.54 -28.83 -5.99
C GLU A 398 -12.33 -29.65 -5.53
N ARG A 399 -11.34 -29.01 -4.88
CA ARG A 399 -10.17 -29.70 -4.31
C ARG A 399 -10.54 -30.63 -3.17
N GLU A 400 -11.33 -30.15 -2.21
CA GLU A 400 -11.79 -30.96 -1.07
C GLU A 400 -12.62 -32.17 -1.55
N ARG A 401 -13.46 -32.00 -2.58
CA ARG A 401 -14.18 -33.10 -3.23
C ARG A 401 -13.20 -34.08 -3.89
N ALA A 402 -12.23 -33.59 -4.67
CA ALA A 402 -11.25 -34.44 -5.34
C ALA A 402 -10.38 -35.22 -4.35
N GLU A 403 -10.01 -34.62 -3.21
CA GLU A 403 -9.30 -35.28 -2.12
C GLU A 403 -10.17 -36.37 -1.48
N LYS A 404 -11.44 -36.07 -1.16
CA LYS A 404 -12.40 -37.06 -0.64
C LYS A 404 -12.62 -38.20 -1.65
N GLU A 405 -12.75 -37.90 -2.93
CA GLU A 405 -12.83 -38.90 -4.00
C GLU A 405 -11.59 -39.79 -4.02
N ALA A 406 -10.38 -39.21 -3.95
CA ALA A 406 -9.13 -39.97 -3.92
C ALA A 406 -9.00 -40.85 -2.67
N GLU A 407 -9.39 -40.36 -1.50
CA GLU A 407 -9.42 -41.12 -0.25
C GLU A 407 -10.40 -42.30 -0.33
N LEU A 408 -11.61 -42.07 -0.84
CA LEU A 408 -12.61 -43.13 -1.04
C LEU A 408 -12.14 -44.17 -2.06
N GLN A 409 -11.49 -43.74 -3.14
CA GLN A 409 -10.90 -44.67 -4.10
C GLN A 409 -9.80 -45.51 -3.44
N ALA A 410 -8.92 -44.90 -2.65
CA ALA A 410 -7.87 -45.61 -1.93
C ALA A 410 -8.46 -46.62 -0.93
N LYS A 411 -9.50 -46.22 -0.19
CA LYS A 411 -10.24 -47.08 0.75
C LYS A 411 -10.90 -48.27 0.05
N TYR A 412 -11.59 -48.04 -1.06
CA TYR A 412 -12.21 -49.11 -1.85
C TYR A 412 -11.21 -50.21 -2.21
N TRP A 413 -10.03 -49.82 -2.71
CA TRP A 413 -8.99 -50.78 -3.09
C TRP A 413 -8.31 -51.46 -1.89
N LEU A 414 -8.26 -50.78 -0.74
CA LEU A 414 -7.80 -51.36 0.53
C LEU A 414 -8.77 -52.44 1.02
N ASP A 415 -10.07 -52.17 0.96
CA ASP A 415 -11.14 -53.07 1.41
C ASP A 415 -11.38 -54.22 0.42
N ASN A 416 -10.96 -54.06 -0.84
CA ASN A 416 -11.12 -55.05 -1.91
C ASN A 416 -9.78 -55.51 -2.52
N PRO A 417 -8.88 -56.13 -1.74
CA PRO A 417 -7.53 -56.50 -2.22
C PRO A 417 -7.55 -57.53 -3.37
N VAL A 418 -8.57 -58.39 -3.41
CA VAL A 418 -8.76 -59.36 -4.50
C VAL A 418 -9.10 -58.65 -5.81
N LYS A 419 -10.03 -57.69 -5.78
CA LYS A 419 -10.39 -56.88 -6.97
C LYS A 419 -9.22 -56.01 -7.41
N LYS A 420 -8.44 -55.46 -6.47
CA LYS A 420 -7.22 -54.71 -6.77
C LYS A 420 -6.22 -55.56 -7.55
N SER A 421 -5.98 -56.78 -7.06
CA SER A 421 -5.09 -57.74 -7.73
C SER A 421 -5.63 -58.17 -9.09
N GLN A 422 -6.95 -58.34 -9.22
CA GLN A 422 -7.62 -58.63 -10.49
C GLN A 422 -7.46 -57.49 -11.50
N LYS A 423 -7.66 -56.22 -11.07
CA LYS A 423 -7.46 -55.04 -11.91
C LYS A 423 -6.03 -54.97 -12.44
N GLN A 424 -5.04 -55.12 -11.55
CA GLN A 424 -3.62 -55.14 -11.94
C GLN A 424 -3.32 -56.26 -12.95
N ALA A 425 -3.81 -57.47 -12.70
CA ALA A 425 -3.58 -58.60 -13.60
C ALA A 425 -4.21 -58.39 -14.99
N LEU A 426 -5.38 -57.73 -15.05
CA LEU A 426 -6.04 -57.37 -16.30
C LEU A 426 -5.30 -56.26 -17.05
N GLU A 427 -4.79 -55.24 -16.35
CA GLU A 427 -3.95 -54.17 -16.92
C GLU A 427 -2.65 -54.76 -17.51
N ASP A 428 -1.97 -55.63 -16.76
CA ASP A 428 -0.75 -56.31 -17.20
C ASP A 428 -1.02 -57.22 -18.43
N GLU A 429 -2.14 -57.96 -18.43
CA GLU A 429 -2.56 -58.78 -19.58
C GLU A 429 -2.89 -57.90 -20.81
N PHE A 430 -3.55 -56.76 -20.60
CA PHE A 430 -3.91 -55.82 -21.66
C PHE A 430 -2.68 -55.23 -22.35
N ASP A 431 -1.66 -54.84 -21.57
CA ASP A 431 -0.41 -54.31 -22.06
C ASP A 431 0.43 -55.38 -22.78
N ARG A 432 0.50 -56.59 -22.21
CA ARG A 432 1.15 -57.75 -22.85
C ARG A 432 0.55 -58.04 -24.22
N LEU A 433 -0.78 -58.12 -24.31
CA LEU A 433 -1.48 -58.31 -25.59
C LEU A 433 -1.29 -57.12 -26.54
N GLY A 434 -1.12 -55.91 -26.00
CA GLY A 434 -0.78 -54.71 -26.77
C GLY A 434 0.58 -54.80 -27.45
N ASN A 435 1.58 -55.36 -26.77
CA ASN A 435 2.90 -55.63 -27.32
C ASN A 435 2.87 -56.80 -28.31
N GLU A 436 2.20 -57.90 -27.97
CA GLU A 436 2.01 -59.05 -28.87
C GLU A 436 1.31 -58.64 -30.19
N LEU A 437 0.32 -57.75 -30.12
CA LEU A 437 -0.34 -57.23 -31.32
C LEU A 437 0.61 -56.42 -32.22
N ARG A 438 1.56 -55.65 -31.65
CA ARG A 438 2.58 -54.93 -32.44
C ARG A 438 3.51 -55.92 -33.12
N GLU A 439 3.96 -56.94 -32.41
CA GLU A 439 4.83 -57.99 -32.95
C GLU A 439 4.15 -58.81 -34.05
N LEU A 440 2.90 -59.24 -33.83
CA LEU A 440 2.12 -59.98 -34.82
C LEU A 440 1.83 -59.14 -36.06
N LYS A 441 1.51 -57.84 -35.91
CA LYS A 441 1.34 -56.93 -37.05
C LYS A 441 2.63 -56.73 -37.85
N SER A 442 3.76 -56.60 -37.15
CA SER A 442 5.08 -56.52 -37.77
C SER A 442 5.40 -57.81 -38.53
N ARG A 443 5.26 -58.97 -37.88
CA ARG A 443 5.45 -60.29 -38.52
C ARG A 443 4.54 -60.50 -39.72
N ARG A 444 3.28 -60.05 -39.64
CA ARG A 444 2.32 -60.08 -40.75
C ARG A 444 2.81 -59.31 -41.97
N SER A 445 3.47 -58.16 -41.78
CA SER A 445 3.98 -57.34 -42.90
C SER A 445 5.20 -57.94 -43.59
N PHE A 446 5.87 -58.93 -43.00
CA PHE A 446 6.98 -59.65 -43.62
C PHE A 446 6.56 -60.88 -44.43
N PHE A 447 5.29 -61.31 -44.37
CA PHE A 447 4.84 -62.45 -45.16
C PHE A 447 4.67 -62.09 -46.64
N SER A 448 5.16 -62.97 -47.50
CA SER A 448 4.99 -62.88 -48.96
C SER A 448 3.53 -63.12 -49.36
N PRO A 449 3.05 -62.54 -50.48
CA PRO A 449 1.71 -62.79 -51.01
C PRO A 449 1.35 -64.27 -51.22
N PHE A 450 2.34 -65.15 -51.34
CA PHE A 450 2.15 -66.59 -51.57
C PHE A 450 2.09 -67.43 -50.28
N GLU A 451 2.38 -66.84 -49.11
CA GLU A 451 2.36 -67.52 -47.80
C GLU A 451 0.97 -67.48 -47.14
N PHE A 452 -0.06 -67.84 -47.91
CA PHE A 452 -1.47 -67.71 -47.52
C PHE A 452 -1.80 -68.39 -46.19
N LYS A 453 -1.22 -69.57 -45.92
CA LYS A 453 -1.46 -70.32 -44.70
C LYS A 453 -0.89 -69.61 -43.46
N ALA A 454 0.38 -69.22 -43.51
CA ALA A 454 1.05 -68.50 -42.40
C ALA A 454 0.44 -67.12 -42.14
N LYS A 455 0.05 -66.41 -43.22
CA LYS A 455 -0.66 -65.13 -43.13
C LYS A 455 -2.04 -65.29 -42.47
N ARG A 456 -2.81 -66.31 -42.85
CA ARG A 456 -4.13 -66.61 -42.26
C ARG A 456 -4.02 -67.03 -40.79
N GLU A 457 -2.98 -67.78 -40.43
CA GLU A 457 -2.69 -68.15 -39.04
C GLU A 457 -2.33 -66.92 -38.20
N CYS A 458 -1.53 -65.99 -38.74
CA CYS A 458 -1.18 -64.74 -38.08
C CYS A 458 -2.39 -63.80 -37.93
N ASP A 459 -3.23 -63.70 -38.96
CA ASP A 459 -4.47 -62.92 -38.93
C ASP A 459 -5.45 -63.46 -37.88
N THR A 460 -5.57 -64.78 -37.77
CA THR A 460 -6.36 -65.43 -36.72
C THR A 460 -5.86 -65.05 -35.32
N LYS A 461 -4.53 -65.07 -35.09
CA LYS A 461 -3.94 -64.67 -33.79
C LYS A 461 -4.14 -63.18 -33.48
N ILE A 462 -4.04 -62.31 -34.49
CA ILE A 462 -4.32 -60.87 -34.35
C ILE A 462 -5.77 -60.65 -33.93
N GLU A 463 -6.72 -61.34 -34.56
CA GLU A 463 -8.14 -61.23 -34.22
C GLU A 463 -8.46 -61.80 -32.83
N GLN A 464 -7.84 -62.92 -32.44
CA GLN A 464 -7.95 -63.47 -31.09
C GLN A 464 -7.40 -62.49 -30.03
N ALA A 465 -6.22 -61.92 -30.24
CA ALA A 465 -5.65 -60.92 -29.34
C ALA A 465 -6.50 -59.64 -29.25
N ARG A 466 -7.11 -59.21 -30.36
CA ARG A 466 -8.08 -58.09 -30.39
C ARG A 466 -9.37 -58.40 -29.65
N ALA A 467 -9.91 -59.61 -29.80
CA ALA A 467 -11.09 -60.05 -29.08
C ALA A 467 -10.82 -60.06 -27.58
N ARG A 468 -9.70 -60.67 -27.16
CA ARG A 468 -9.31 -60.71 -25.75
C ARG A 468 -9.06 -59.31 -25.15
N ARG A 469 -8.38 -58.40 -25.87
CA ARG A 469 -8.22 -57.00 -25.40
C ARG A 469 -9.55 -56.26 -25.26
N ARG A 470 -10.56 -56.56 -26.09
CA ARG A 470 -11.90 -55.99 -25.91
C ARG A 470 -12.57 -56.51 -24.64
N GLU A 471 -12.53 -57.83 -24.41
CA GLU A 471 -13.06 -58.42 -23.16
C GLU A 471 -12.39 -57.86 -21.91
N ILE A 472 -11.07 -57.69 -21.92
CA ILE A 472 -10.32 -57.10 -20.81
C ILE A 472 -10.72 -55.64 -20.62
N LYS A 473 -10.86 -54.86 -21.71
CA LYS A 473 -11.31 -53.47 -21.63
C LYS A 473 -12.70 -53.36 -21.01
N ASP A 474 -13.62 -54.24 -21.37
CA ASP A 474 -14.97 -54.27 -20.81
C ASP A 474 -14.94 -54.67 -19.32
N SER A 475 -14.05 -55.60 -18.93
CA SER A 475 -13.86 -56.01 -17.54
C SER A 475 -13.23 -54.92 -16.66
N LEU A 476 -12.23 -54.21 -17.19
CA LEU A 476 -11.63 -53.04 -16.52
C LEU A 476 -12.66 -51.93 -16.35
N LYS A 477 -13.45 -51.66 -17.38
CA LYS A 477 -14.54 -50.70 -17.30
C LYS A 477 -15.56 -51.09 -16.22
N ALA A 478 -15.93 -52.36 -16.12
CA ALA A 478 -16.85 -52.81 -15.06
C ALA A 478 -16.28 -52.57 -13.65
N LEU A 479 -14.99 -52.81 -13.45
CA LEU A 479 -14.31 -52.53 -12.18
C LEU A 479 -14.25 -51.03 -11.87
N ASP A 480 -14.03 -50.19 -12.88
CA ASP A 480 -14.06 -48.73 -12.73
C ASP A 480 -15.48 -48.21 -12.47
N ASP A 481 -16.50 -48.75 -13.15
CA ASP A 481 -17.91 -48.41 -12.92
C ASP A 481 -18.34 -48.79 -11.49
N GLU A 482 -17.89 -49.93 -10.96
CA GLU A 482 -18.11 -50.33 -9.56
C GLU A 482 -17.43 -49.38 -8.56
N LEU A 483 -16.19 -48.97 -8.83
CA LEU A 483 -15.46 -47.99 -8.03
C LEU A 483 -16.18 -46.65 -8.01
N MET A 484 -16.61 -46.15 -9.18
CA MET A 484 -17.32 -44.89 -9.30
C MET A 484 -18.69 -44.92 -8.61
N ALA A 485 -19.40 -46.05 -8.67
CA ALA A 485 -20.64 -46.23 -7.94
C ALA A 485 -20.43 -46.19 -6.41
N TYR A 486 -19.36 -46.83 -5.91
CA TYR A 486 -18.98 -46.74 -4.50
C TYR A 486 -18.69 -45.31 -4.07
N VAL A 487 -17.82 -44.61 -4.82
CA VAL A 487 -17.43 -43.21 -4.52
C VAL A 487 -18.65 -42.29 -4.54
N SER A 488 -19.54 -42.43 -5.52
CA SER A 488 -20.74 -41.59 -5.64
C SER A 488 -21.70 -41.79 -4.45
N ASN A 489 -21.94 -43.05 -4.06
CA ASN A 489 -22.82 -43.37 -2.93
C ASN A 489 -22.29 -42.80 -1.60
N GLU A 490 -20.98 -42.83 -1.36
CA GLU A 490 -20.34 -42.33 -0.13
C GLU A 490 -20.17 -40.79 -0.11
N ILE A 491 -20.28 -40.13 -1.26
CA ILE A 491 -20.30 -38.66 -1.36
C ILE A 491 -21.70 -38.11 -1.13
N GLU A 492 -22.74 -38.82 -1.56
CA GLU A 492 -24.15 -38.43 -1.38
C GLU A 492 -24.69 -38.72 0.03
N SER A 493 -24.10 -39.68 0.75
CA SER A 493 -24.34 -39.96 2.17
C SER A 493 -23.62 -39.00 3.10
#